data_AF-A0A7R9AYL2-F1
#
_entry.id   AF-A0A7R9AYL2-F1
#
_cell.length_a   1.000
_cell.length_b   1.000
_cell.length_c   1.000
_cell.angle_alpha   90.00
_cell.angle_beta   90.00
_cell.angle_gamma   90.00
#
_symmetry.space_group_name_H-M   'P 1'
#
loop_
_entity.id
_entity.type
_entity.pdbx_description
1 polymer ?
#
loop_
_entity_poly.entity_id
_entity_poly.type
_entity_poly.pdbx_seq_one_letter_code
_entity_poly.pdbx_strand_id
1 'polypeptide(L)'
;MNARKVLTLAIIRDSGNVLLGMKKRGFGKGKWNGFGGKVELGETIHQAAMRELQEECGLHVDEMDRVGLLEFQFEGDPVLLEVHVFTTTNFKGEPVETDEMFPKWFPIDQIPFDKMWLDDRIWFPLLLRQQKFQGFFLFKGHDTILSHTLSLVENFPAINDMIGVVCLLNISPNDPLYHATAAREDDHGSSNTLPR
;
A
#
# COMPACT_ATOMS: atom_id res chain seq x y z
N MET A 1 -1.62 0.03 22.38
CA MET A 1 -1.13 -0.31 21.02
C MET A 1 -1.23 0.94 20.17
N ASN A 2 -0.22 1.21 19.35
CA ASN A 2 -0.25 2.30 18.36
C ASN A 2 -1.37 2.04 17.35
N ALA A 3 -2.13 3.07 17.00
CA ALA A 3 -3.15 2.93 15.96
C ALA A 3 -2.45 2.70 14.61
N ARG A 4 -2.97 1.81 13.76
CA ARG A 4 -2.37 1.48 12.47
C ARG A 4 -3.27 1.96 11.33
N LYS A 5 -2.69 2.59 10.32
CA LYS A 5 -3.37 2.93 9.06
C LYS A 5 -2.72 2.16 7.93
N VAL A 6 -3.50 1.37 7.20
CA VAL A 6 -3.04 0.63 6.03
C VAL A 6 -3.22 1.50 4.79
N LEU A 7 -2.16 1.61 4.01
CA LEU A 7 -2.04 2.48 2.85
C LEU A 7 -1.46 1.71 1.67
N THR A 8 -1.69 2.23 0.47
CA THR A 8 -1.13 1.73 -0.79
C THR A 8 -0.23 2.79 -1.41
N LEU A 9 0.71 2.33 -2.25
CA LEU A 9 1.56 3.19 -3.08
C LEU A 9 1.94 2.45 -4.36
N ALA A 10 1.43 2.89 -5.51
CA ALA A 10 1.72 2.33 -6.81
C ALA A 10 2.77 3.18 -7.56
N ILE A 11 3.80 2.52 -8.08
CA ILE A 11 4.81 3.09 -8.98
C ILE A 11 4.68 2.44 -10.35
N ILE A 12 4.17 3.18 -11.32
CA ILE A 12 4.00 2.70 -12.70
C ILE A 12 5.29 2.92 -13.48
N ARG A 13 5.67 1.94 -14.30
CA ARG A 13 6.92 1.94 -15.05
C ARG A 13 6.65 1.75 -16.53
N ASP A 14 7.37 2.46 -17.37
CA ASP A 14 7.32 2.28 -18.82
C ASP A 14 8.68 2.59 -19.45
N SER A 15 9.25 1.62 -20.16
CA SER A 15 10.38 1.83 -21.09
C SER A 15 11.55 2.66 -20.52
N GLY A 16 11.93 2.40 -19.25
CA GLY A 16 13.00 3.14 -18.56
C GLY A 16 12.56 4.45 -17.88
N ASN A 17 11.25 4.66 -17.76
CA ASN A 17 10.63 5.76 -17.02
C ASN A 17 9.81 5.24 -15.85
N VAL A 18 9.56 6.12 -14.89
CA VAL A 18 8.60 5.95 -13.80
C VAL A 18 7.57 7.08 -13.85
N LEU A 19 6.31 6.76 -13.56
CA LEU A 19 5.26 7.76 -13.40
C LEU A 19 5.22 8.20 -11.94
N LEU A 20 5.30 9.50 -11.71
CA LEU A 20 5.13 10.10 -10.39
C LEU A 20 4.05 11.17 -10.43
N GLY A 21 3.35 11.38 -9.33
CA GLY A 21 2.41 12.46 -9.12
C GLY A 21 2.98 13.52 -8.18
N MET A 22 2.95 14.80 -8.58
CA MET A 22 3.18 15.89 -7.64
C MET A 22 1.90 16.18 -6.89
N LYS A 23 1.95 16.02 -5.56
CA LYS A 23 0.76 16.16 -4.72
C LYS A 23 0.33 17.62 -4.59
N LYS A 24 -0.92 17.93 -4.94
CA LYS A 24 -1.46 19.30 -4.99
C LYS A 24 -2.06 19.74 -3.64
N ARG A 25 -2.52 18.79 -2.81
CA ARG A 25 -3.16 19.05 -1.52
C ARG A 25 -2.85 18.01 -0.44
N GLY A 26 -3.11 18.36 0.82
CA GLY A 26 -2.99 17.45 1.97
C GLY A 26 -1.55 17.09 2.36
N PHE A 27 -1.41 15.96 3.06
CA PHE A 27 -0.14 15.46 3.58
C PHE A 27 0.81 15.10 2.43
N GLY A 28 2.00 15.72 2.40
CA GLY A 28 2.98 15.56 1.31
C GLY A 28 2.80 16.54 0.14
N LYS A 29 1.95 17.58 0.27
CA LYS A 29 1.78 18.61 -0.76
C LYS A 29 3.13 19.16 -1.24
N GLY A 30 3.29 19.27 -2.56
CA GLY A 30 4.50 19.76 -3.22
C GLY A 30 5.58 18.71 -3.44
N LYS A 31 5.44 17.51 -2.86
CA LYS A 31 6.35 16.38 -3.12
C LYS A 31 5.86 15.55 -4.30
N TRP A 32 6.81 15.00 -5.05
CA TRP A 32 6.57 13.91 -6.00
C TRP A 32 6.48 12.58 -5.26
N ASN A 33 5.54 11.73 -5.65
CA ASN A 33 5.37 10.41 -5.07
C ASN A 33 4.75 9.43 -6.08
N GLY A 34 4.63 8.16 -5.70
CA GLY A 34 3.67 7.25 -6.33
C GLY A 34 2.23 7.63 -6.03
N PHE A 35 1.31 6.85 -6.60
CA PHE A 35 -0.13 7.05 -6.47
C PHE A 35 -0.70 6.10 -5.42
N GLY A 36 -1.55 6.59 -4.53
CA GLY A 36 -2.03 5.73 -3.45
C GLY A 36 -2.62 6.46 -2.27
N GLY A 37 -3.37 5.69 -1.48
CA GLY A 37 -4.14 6.24 -0.38
C GLY A 37 -4.50 5.16 0.63
N LYS A 38 -5.61 5.37 1.33
CA LYS A 38 -6.03 4.48 2.42
C LYS A 38 -6.78 3.28 1.86
N VAL A 39 -6.56 2.13 2.48
CA VAL A 39 -7.45 0.99 2.26
C VAL A 39 -8.77 1.25 2.98
N GLU A 40 -9.87 1.19 2.24
CA GLU A 40 -11.22 1.39 2.74
C GLU A 40 -11.85 0.09 3.27
N LEU A 41 -12.97 0.21 3.97
CA LEU A 41 -13.69 -0.94 4.48
C LEU A 41 -14.35 -1.70 3.32
N GLY A 42 -14.05 -3.00 3.22
CA GLY A 42 -14.68 -3.90 2.24
C GLY A 42 -13.88 -4.10 0.97
N GLU A 43 -12.73 -3.45 0.81
CA GLU A 43 -11.78 -3.71 -0.28
C GLU A 43 -10.51 -4.42 0.21
N THR A 44 -9.85 -5.13 -0.70
CA THR A 44 -8.50 -5.65 -0.47
C THR A 44 -7.46 -4.55 -0.66
N ILE A 45 -6.25 -4.76 -0.15
CA ILE A 45 -5.13 -3.83 -0.36
C ILE A 45 -4.82 -3.65 -1.85
N HIS A 46 -4.97 -4.72 -2.63
CA HIS A 46 -4.76 -4.68 -4.08
C HIS A 46 -5.86 -3.86 -4.79
N GLN A 47 -7.12 -4.08 -4.43
CA GLN A 47 -8.25 -3.26 -4.92
C GLN A 47 -8.07 -1.78 -4.58
N ALA A 48 -7.65 -1.47 -3.36
CA ALA A 48 -7.34 -0.09 -2.94
C ALA A 48 -6.25 0.53 -3.81
N ALA A 49 -5.17 -0.20 -4.11
CA ALA A 49 -4.08 0.30 -4.96
C ALA A 49 -4.56 0.60 -6.38
N MET A 50 -5.42 -0.25 -6.94
CA MET A 50 -6.01 -0.06 -8.27
C MET A 50 -6.97 1.14 -8.30
N ARG A 51 -7.85 1.26 -7.30
CA ARG A 51 -8.80 2.37 -7.14
C ARG A 51 -8.06 3.71 -7.03
N GLU A 52 -7.09 3.82 -6.12
CA GLU A 52 -6.34 5.06 -5.89
C GLU A 52 -5.54 5.47 -7.14
N LEU A 53 -4.94 4.52 -7.86
CA LEU A 53 -4.25 4.82 -9.13
C LEU A 53 -5.22 5.42 -10.18
N GLN A 54 -6.42 4.85 -10.28
CA GLN A 54 -7.46 5.35 -11.18
C GLN A 54 -7.95 6.74 -10.75
N GLU A 55 -8.21 6.95 -9.46
CA GLU A 55 -8.69 8.22 -8.91
C GLU A 55 -7.67 9.35 -9.03
N GLU A 56 -6.38 9.07 -8.79
CA GLU A 56 -5.34 10.10 -8.74
C GLU A 56 -4.74 10.42 -10.11
N CYS A 57 -4.73 9.48 -11.07
CA CYS A 57 -4.15 9.74 -12.40
C CYS A 57 -4.88 9.11 -13.59
N GLY A 58 -6.04 8.47 -13.41
CA GLY A 58 -6.87 7.93 -14.49
C GLY A 58 -6.36 6.64 -15.14
N LEU A 59 -5.23 6.10 -14.69
CA LEU A 59 -4.68 4.86 -15.24
C LEU A 59 -5.46 3.64 -14.73
N HIS A 60 -5.62 2.66 -15.61
CA HIS A 60 -6.25 1.38 -15.29
C HIS A 60 -5.21 0.27 -15.37
N VAL A 61 -5.25 -0.65 -14.42
CA VAL A 61 -4.37 -1.81 -14.35
C VAL A 61 -5.23 -3.03 -14.03
N ASP A 62 -4.93 -4.17 -14.64
CA ASP A 62 -5.67 -5.41 -14.33
C ASP A 62 -5.01 -6.11 -13.11
N GLU A 63 -3.69 -6.05 -13.02
CA GLU A 63 -2.89 -6.58 -11.90
C GLU A 63 -1.64 -5.72 -11.66
N MET A 64 -1.12 -5.80 -10.43
CA MET A 64 0.12 -5.16 -9.99
C MET A 64 0.86 -6.07 -9.00
N ASP A 65 2.19 -6.01 -9.04
CA ASP A 65 3.05 -6.76 -8.13
C ASP A 65 3.28 -5.97 -6.84
N ARG A 66 3.01 -6.59 -5.68
CA ARG A 66 3.50 -6.05 -4.41
C ARG A 66 5.01 -6.24 -4.32
N VAL A 67 5.74 -5.15 -4.18
CA VAL A 67 7.21 -5.11 -4.15
C VAL A 67 7.79 -4.50 -2.89
N GLY A 68 6.97 -3.87 -2.04
CA GLY A 68 7.45 -3.29 -0.79
C GLY A 68 6.43 -3.31 0.33
N LEU A 69 6.94 -3.37 1.56
CA LEU A 69 6.18 -3.08 2.78
C LEU A 69 6.98 -2.08 3.61
N LEU A 70 6.47 -0.86 3.75
CA LEU A 70 7.13 0.22 4.47
C LEU A 70 6.28 0.64 5.66
N GLU A 71 6.88 0.65 6.84
CA GLU A 71 6.26 1.18 8.05
C GLU A 71 6.85 2.56 8.38
N PHE A 72 5.99 3.55 8.58
CA PHE A 72 6.39 4.90 8.95
C PHE A 72 5.82 5.30 10.30
N GLN A 73 6.67 5.83 11.15
CA GLN A 73 6.29 6.44 12.41
C GLN A 73 6.84 7.87 12.48
N PHE A 74 6.06 8.79 13.04
CA PHE A 74 6.47 10.18 13.24
C PHE A 74 6.61 10.47 14.74
N GLU A 75 7.68 11.15 15.15
CA GLU A 75 7.93 11.53 16.55
C GLU A 75 6.73 12.33 17.10
N GLY A 76 6.13 11.84 18.18
CA GLY A 76 4.94 12.44 18.79
C GLY A 76 3.60 12.01 18.17
N ASP A 77 3.60 11.25 17.08
CA ASP A 77 2.39 10.64 16.52
C ASP A 77 2.30 9.15 16.93
N PRO A 78 1.25 8.74 17.66
CA PRO A 78 1.06 7.33 18.02
C PRO A 78 0.58 6.48 16.84
N VAL A 79 0.32 7.06 15.66
CA VAL A 79 -0.13 6.32 14.48
C VAL A 79 1.06 5.75 13.71
N LEU A 80 1.00 4.45 13.42
CA LEU A 80 1.88 3.77 12.47
C LEU A 80 1.21 3.75 11.09
N LEU A 81 1.93 4.19 10.06
CA LEU A 81 1.51 4.07 8.67
C LEU A 81 2.13 2.81 8.08
N GLU A 82 1.31 1.86 7.65
CA GLU A 82 1.73 0.63 6.97
C GLU A 82 1.43 0.79 5.47
N VAL A 83 2.46 1.00 4.66
CA VAL A 83 2.36 1.29 3.22
C VAL A 83 2.77 0.05 2.42
N HIS A 84 1.84 -0.48 1.64
CA HIS A 84 2.09 -1.57 0.69
C HIS A 84 2.44 -0.97 -0.67
N VAL A 85 3.66 -1.22 -1.13
CA VAL A 85 4.20 -0.67 -2.37
C VAL A 85 3.98 -1.65 -3.51
N PHE A 86 3.36 -1.17 -4.59
CA PHE A 86 3.03 -1.91 -5.79
C PHE A 86 3.76 -1.35 -7.00
N THR A 87 3.97 -2.18 -8.02
CA THR A 87 4.46 -1.73 -9.32
C THR A 87 3.85 -2.55 -10.44
N THR A 88 3.81 -1.97 -11.64
CA THR A 88 3.47 -2.69 -12.86
C THR A 88 4.07 -1.97 -14.06
N THR A 89 4.24 -2.71 -15.15
CA THR A 89 4.51 -2.17 -16.50
C THR A 89 3.32 -2.37 -17.44
N ASN A 90 2.23 -2.98 -16.97
CA ASN A 90 1.04 -3.27 -17.75
C ASN A 90 -0.12 -2.41 -17.26
N PHE A 91 -0.41 -1.35 -18.01
CA PHE A 91 -1.46 -0.39 -17.71
C PHE A 91 -2.16 0.06 -18.99
N LYS A 92 -3.35 0.66 -18.84
CA LYS A 92 -4.20 1.17 -19.92
C LYS A 92 -4.56 2.63 -19.64
N GLY A 93 -4.64 3.41 -20.71
CA GLY A 93 -4.94 4.83 -20.66
C GLY A 93 -3.70 5.71 -20.57
N GLU A 94 -3.92 7.02 -20.54
CA GLU A 94 -2.89 8.04 -20.39
C GLU A 94 -3.04 8.71 -19.02
N PRO A 95 -1.95 9.08 -18.32
CA PRO A 95 -2.04 9.79 -17.05
C PRO A 95 -2.71 11.15 -17.21
N VAL A 96 -3.68 11.45 -16.35
CA VAL A 96 -4.43 12.71 -16.35
C VAL A 96 -4.22 13.45 -15.04
N GLU A 97 -4.03 14.77 -15.12
CA GLU A 97 -4.01 15.62 -13.93
C GLU A 97 -5.38 15.64 -13.24
N THR A 98 -5.37 15.51 -11.92
CA THR A 98 -6.56 15.57 -11.07
C THR A 98 -6.46 16.74 -10.10
N ASP A 99 -7.50 16.95 -9.29
CA ASP A 99 -7.44 17.92 -8.20
C ASP A 99 -6.42 17.52 -7.12
N GLU A 100 -6.04 16.23 -7.08
CA GLU A 100 -5.16 15.63 -6.08
C GLU A 100 -3.70 15.63 -6.54
N MET A 101 -3.45 15.24 -7.80
CA MET A 101 -2.12 14.92 -8.32
C MET A 101 -1.89 15.50 -9.71
N PHE A 102 -0.66 15.97 -9.94
CA PHE A 102 -0.14 16.29 -11.27
C PHE A 102 0.83 15.17 -11.72
N PRO A 103 0.41 14.24 -12.59
CA PRO A 103 1.24 13.12 -13.02
C PRO A 103 2.28 13.55 -14.06
N LYS A 104 3.47 12.95 -13.98
CA LYS A 104 4.56 13.14 -14.95
C LYS A 104 5.47 11.94 -15.00
N TRP A 105 5.86 11.56 -16.22
CA TRP A 105 6.91 10.58 -16.47
C TRP A 105 8.29 11.16 -16.22
N PHE A 106 9.13 10.40 -15.52
CA PHE A 106 10.53 10.71 -15.29
C PHE A 106 11.41 9.54 -15.76
N PRO A 107 12.47 9.81 -16.54
CA PRO A 107 13.53 8.82 -16.76
C PRO A 107 14.08 8.32 -15.41
N ILE A 108 14.41 7.03 -15.32
CA ILE A 108 14.90 6.42 -14.07
C ILE A 108 16.19 7.08 -13.53
N ASP A 109 16.98 7.71 -14.39
CA ASP A 109 18.21 8.43 -14.05
C ASP A 109 17.97 9.92 -13.71
N GLN A 110 16.73 10.40 -13.83
CA GLN A 110 16.30 11.78 -13.59
C GLN A 110 15.13 11.88 -12.60
N ILE A 111 14.99 10.87 -11.74
CA ILE A 111 14.01 10.88 -10.66
C ILE A 111 14.32 12.05 -9.71
N PRO A 112 13.33 12.92 -9.41
CA PRO A 112 13.54 14.17 -8.66
C PRO A 112 13.57 13.92 -7.15
N PHE A 113 14.50 13.09 -6.68
CA PHE A 113 14.58 12.69 -5.27
C PHE A 113 14.73 13.86 -4.27
N ASP A 114 15.14 15.04 -4.72
CA ASP A 114 15.23 16.28 -3.93
C ASP A 114 13.86 16.88 -3.62
N LYS A 115 12.85 16.50 -4.39
CA LYS A 115 11.45 16.91 -4.27
C LYS A 115 10.54 15.74 -3.89
N MET A 116 11.09 14.62 -3.44
CA MET A 116 10.37 13.42 -2.99
C MET A 116 10.43 13.31 -1.47
N TRP A 117 9.90 12.24 -0.89
CA TRP A 117 10.17 11.95 0.51
C TRP A 117 11.62 11.51 0.70
N LEU A 118 12.18 11.77 1.89
CA LEU A 118 13.61 11.51 2.14
C LEU A 118 13.95 10.02 2.07
N ASP A 119 13.03 9.18 2.50
CA ASP A 119 13.15 7.72 2.50
C ASP A 119 13.14 7.12 1.10
N ASP A 120 12.54 7.80 0.11
CA ASP A 120 12.49 7.34 -1.28
C ASP A 120 13.91 7.12 -1.84
N ARG A 121 14.90 7.91 -1.41
CA ARG A 121 16.31 7.71 -1.80
C ARG A 121 16.90 6.37 -1.33
N ILE A 122 16.29 5.75 -0.33
CA ILE A 122 16.78 4.55 0.35
C ILE A 122 16.12 3.30 -0.25
N TRP A 123 14.78 3.29 -0.39
CA TRP A 123 14.05 2.10 -0.85
C TRP A 123 13.77 2.08 -2.36
N PHE A 124 13.60 3.22 -3.03
CA PHE A 124 13.21 3.28 -4.45
C PHE A 124 14.24 2.60 -5.38
N PRO A 125 15.57 2.67 -5.13
CA PRO A 125 16.54 1.89 -5.91
C PRO A 125 16.30 0.37 -5.88
N LEU A 126 15.72 -0.18 -4.79
CA LEU A 126 15.35 -1.60 -4.72
C LEU A 126 14.17 -1.91 -5.65
N LEU A 127 13.17 -1.02 -5.70
CA LEU A 127 12.05 -1.12 -6.64
C LEU A 127 12.53 -1.10 -8.09
N LEU A 128 13.44 -0.20 -8.44
CA LEU A 128 14.01 -0.13 -9.80
C LEU A 128 14.77 -1.40 -10.18
N ARG A 129 15.45 -2.03 -9.22
CA ARG A 129 16.11 -3.33 -9.40
C ARG A 129 15.16 -4.54 -9.32
N GLN A 130 13.84 -4.31 -9.19
CA GLN A 130 12.84 -5.37 -9.07
C GLN A 130 13.08 -6.30 -7.87
N GLN A 131 13.61 -5.75 -6.79
CA GLN A 131 13.85 -6.47 -5.55
C GLN A 131 12.70 -6.18 -4.59
N LYS A 132 12.21 -7.21 -3.89
CA LYS A 132 11.23 -7.05 -2.84
C LYS A 132 11.90 -6.60 -1.55
N PHE A 133 11.26 -5.68 -0.83
CA PHE A 133 11.86 -5.09 0.37
C PHE A 133 10.85 -4.85 1.50
N GLN A 134 11.33 -4.89 2.73
CA GLN A 134 10.59 -4.43 3.89
C GLN A 134 11.43 -3.43 4.66
N GLY A 135 10.81 -2.34 5.10
CA GLY A 135 11.51 -1.28 5.82
C GLY A 135 10.67 -0.61 6.88
N PHE A 136 11.35 0.03 7.82
CA PHE A 136 10.76 0.88 8.85
C PHE A 136 11.50 2.22 8.85
N PHE A 137 10.77 3.32 8.97
CA PHE A 137 11.35 4.66 9.05
C PHE A 137 10.71 5.44 10.20
N LEU A 138 11.55 5.94 11.11
CA LEU A 138 11.14 6.88 12.15
C LEU A 138 11.53 8.30 11.74
N PHE A 139 10.53 9.16 11.61
CA PHE A 139 10.68 10.55 11.21
C PHE A 139 10.55 11.51 12.39
N LYS A 140 11.29 12.63 12.32
CA LYS A 140 11.03 13.84 13.09
C LYS A 140 10.56 14.94 12.13
N GLY A 141 9.31 15.37 12.27
CA GLY A 141 8.66 16.20 11.25
C GLY A 141 8.63 15.47 9.90
N HIS A 142 8.80 16.18 8.79
CA HIS A 142 8.74 15.60 7.44
C HIS A 142 10.10 15.54 6.72
N ASP A 143 11.16 16.06 7.36
CA ASP A 143 12.44 16.38 6.73
C ASP A 143 13.64 15.80 7.49
N THR A 144 13.41 14.90 8.45
CA THR A 144 14.49 14.23 9.19
C THR A 144 14.10 12.79 9.49
N ILE A 145 14.95 11.84 9.07
CA ILE A 145 14.86 10.44 9.45
C ILE A 145 15.75 10.24 10.69
N LEU A 146 15.14 9.88 11.82
CA LEU A 146 15.85 9.60 13.07
C LEU A 146 16.50 8.22 13.06
N SER A 147 15.79 7.23 12.53
CA SER A 147 16.29 5.87 12.35
C SER A 147 15.53 5.17 11.23
N HIS A 148 16.15 4.16 10.62
CA HIS A 148 15.47 3.30 9.66
C HIS A 148 16.07 1.90 9.64
N THR A 149 15.29 0.95 9.14
CA THR A 149 15.74 -0.37 8.70
C THR A 149 15.23 -0.61 7.30
N LEU A 150 16.00 -1.36 6.50
CA LEU A 150 15.57 -1.79 5.18
C LEU A 150 16.26 -3.12 4.85
N SER A 151 15.45 -4.12 4.51
CA SER A 151 15.90 -5.48 4.23
C SER A 151 15.26 -6.01 2.96
N LEU A 152 16.01 -6.82 2.22
CA LEU A 152 15.46 -7.62 1.12
C LEU A 152 14.63 -8.77 1.68
N VAL A 153 13.53 -9.10 1.01
CA VAL A 153 12.64 -10.21 1.39
C VAL A 153 12.29 -11.03 0.16
N GLU A 154 12.05 -12.33 0.32
CA GLU A 154 11.56 -13.17 -0.79
C GLU A 154 10.03 -13.11 -0.89
N ASN A 155 9.40 -13.09 0.28
CA ASN A 155 7.97 -13.06 0.47
C ASN A 155 7.62 -12.05 1.54
N PHE A 156 6.45 -11.44 1.38
CA PHE A 156 5.85 -10.64 2.42
C PHE A 156 5.05 -11.54 3.34
N PRO A 157 4.86 -11.16 4.61
CA PRO A 157 3.88 -11.81 5.46
C PRO A 157 2.54 -11.91 4.72
N ALA A 158 1.85 -13.03 4.88
CA ALA A 158 0.48 -13.17 4.40
C ALA A 158 -0.32 -11.97 4.95
N ILE A 159 -0.88 -11.17 4.05
CA ILE A 159 -1.89 -10.21 4.43
C ILE A 159 -3.03 -11.12 4.93
N ASN A 160 -3.58 -10.86 6.11
CA ASN A 160 -4.91 -11.39 6.39
C ASN A 160 -5.82 -10.72 5.35
N ASP A 161 -6.00 -11.35 4.19
CA ASP A 161 -6.92 -10.97 3.10
C ASP A 161 -8.39 -11.13 3.55
N MET A 162 -8.63 -10.94 4.85
CA MET A 162 -9.94 -10.84 5.46
C MET A 162 -10.52 -9.52 5.02
N ILE A 163 -11.45 -9.61 4.06
CA ILE A 163 -12.47 -8.60 3.75
C ILE A 163 -12.93 -8.01 5.09
N GLY A 164 -12.52 -6.77 5.38
CA GLY A 164 -12.99 -6.01 6.53
C GLY A 164 -12.89 -6.72 7.89
N VAL A 165 -11.70 -6.79 8.48
CA VAL A 165 -11.57 -6.75 9.93
C VAL A 165 -10.67 -5.58 10.32
N VAL A 166 -11.24 -4.38 10.18
CA VAL A 166 -10.83 -3.27 11.04
C VAL A 166 -11.30 -3.66 12.45
N CYS A 167 -10.35 -4.01 13.32
CA CYS A 167 -10.52 -4.26 14.76
C CYS A 167 -11.37 -5.48 15.19
N LEU A 168 -10.75 -6.67 15.31
CA LEU A 168 -11.21 -7.74 16.24
C LEU A 168 -10.10 -8.21 17.19
N LEU A 169 -9.16 -7.33 17.57
CA LEU A 169 -8.25 -7.62 18.68
C LEU A 169 -8.75 -7.09 20.04
N ASN A 170 -10.01 -6.62 20.14
CA ASN A 170 -10.59 -6.09 21.38
C ASN A 170 -11.93 -6.75 21.74
N ILE A 171 -12.07 -8.07 21.56
CA ILE A 171 -13.15 -8.81 22.20
C ILE A 171 -12.55 -9.63 23.34
N SER A 172 -12.91 -9.27 24.57
CA SER A 172 -12.60 -10.07 25.76
C SER A 172 -13.22 -11.46 25.60
N PRO A 173 -12.59 -12.55 26.09
CA PRO A 173 -13.17 -13.90 26.05
C PRO A 173 -14.56 -14.04 26.68
N ASN A 174 -15.03 -13.00 27.40
CA ASN A 174 -16.33 -12.95 28.07
C ASN A 174 -17.38 -12.07 27.34
N ASP A 175 -17.09 -11.58 26.14
CA ASP A 175 -18.07 -10.81 25.35
C ASP A 175 -19.03 -11.76 24.60
N PRO A 176 -20.36 -11.58 24.72
CA PRO A 176 -21.35 -12.43 24.05
C PRO A 176 -21.24 -12.44 22.51
N LEU A 177 -20.56 -11.48 21.87
CA LEU A 177 -20.30 -11.51 20.42
C LEU A 177 -19.22 -12.52 20.01
N TYR A 178 -18.33 -12.97 20.91
CA TYR A 178 -17.30 -13.96 20.61
C TYR A 178 -17.89 -15.34 20.29
N HIS A 179 -19.01 -15.69 20.91
CA HIS A 179 -19.66 -16.99 20.75
C HIS A 179 -20.60 -17.06 19.53
N ALA A 180 -20.96 -15.92 18.92
CA ALA A 180 -21.83 -15.89 17.74
C ALA A 180 -21.10 -16.31 16.45
N THR A 181 -19.78 -16.18 16.39
CA THR A 181 -18.96 -16.58 15.23
C THR A 181 -18.45 -18.02 15.31
N ALA A 182 -18.40 -18.63 16.50
CA ALA A 182 -17.92 -20.00 16.68
C ALA A 182 -18.98 -21.09 16.35
N ALA A 183 -20.23 -20.72 16.06
CA ALA A 183 -21.35 -21.65 15.87
C ALA A 183 -21.79 -21.86 14.41
N ARG A 184 -20.93 -21.55 13.42
CA ARG A 184 -21.23 -21.75 11.98
C ARG A 184 -20.26 -22.64 11.22
N GLU A 185 -19.36 -23.32 11.92
CA GLU A 185 -18.58 -24.43 11.36
C GLU A 185 -19.06 -25.72 12.01
N ASP A 186 -20.11 -26.31 11.47
CA ASP A 186 -20.47 -27.74 11.59
C ASP A 186 -21.73 -27.98 10.75
N ASP A 187 -21.63 -27.90 9.42
CA ASP A 187 -22.54 -28.68 8.56
C ASP A 187 -21.96 -28.95 7.18
N HIS A 188 -20.95 -29.82 7.13
CA HIS A 188 -20.62 -30.54 5.91
C HIS A 188 -20.46 -32.04 6.20
N GLY A 189 -21.53 -32.77 5.89
CA GLY A 189 -21.38 -33.99 5.11
C GLY A 189 -22.11 -35.20 5.68
N SER A 190 -23.20 -35.60 5.02
CA SER A 190 -23.23 -36.90 4.36
C SER A 190 -24.45 -37.10 3.46
N SER A 191 -24.20 -37.82 2.36
CA SER A 191 -25.15 -38.52 1.50
C SER A 191 -25.86 -37.71 0.41
N ASN A 192 -25.35 -37.83 -0.83
CA ASN A 192 -26.17 -38.56 -1.80
C ASN A 192 -25.36 -39.23 -2.92
N THR A 193 -25.74 -40.47 -3.19
CA THR A 193 -25.26 -41.39 -4.21
C THR A 193 -25.66 -40.96 -5.64
N LEU A 194 -24.77 -41.26 -6.57
CA LEU A 194 -24.84 -41.12 -8.03
C LEU A 194 -25.80 -42.15 -8.70
N PRO A 195 -26.06 -42.09 -10.03
CA PRO A 195 -27.40 -41.87 -10.58
C PRO A 195 -27.97 -43.07 -11.36
N ARG A 196 -29.21 -42.94 -11.81
CA ARG A 196 -29.72 -43.41 -13.12
C ARG A 196 -30.89 -42.55 -13.56
#